data_AF-A0ABD6EVI9-F1
#
_entry.id   AF-A0ABD6EVI9-F1
#
_cell.length_a   1.000
_cell.length_b   1.000
_cell.length_c   1.000
_cell.angle_alpha   90.00
_cell.angle_beta   90.00
_cell.angle_gamma   90.00
#
_symmetry.space_group_name_H-M   'P 1'
#
loop_
_entity.id
_entity.type
_entity.pdbx_description
1 polymer ?
#
loop_
_entity_poly.entity_id
_entity_poly.type
_entity_poly.pdbx_seq_one_letter_code
_entity_poly.pdbx_strand_id
1 'polypeptide(L)'
;MGADRYSTLLSFEFSDDRLLRIDFKEQYPLYFETYLKPSQTNVVRFLREKWTYTLVIALLYIAVVNALVKVMKKRVPFELRKALFIWNSILAVLSLFGFVRTNEEFIYVLAHHGYYKSVCYTYAEENAMSFWAMIFAILKVCELGDTFFIVLRKRPLIFLHYYHHIFVLIYTVHAGAEQTGTARWFIWMNYLVHTLMYTYYAFTSTGR
;
A
#
# COMPACT_ATOMS: atom_id res chain seq x y z
N MET A 1 -23.89 -27.81 -34.75
CA MET A 1 -24.56 -26.73 -33.99
C MET A 1 -24.30 -26.97 -32.51
N GLY A 2 -23.60 -26.05 -31.84
CA GLY A 2 -23.57 -25.99 -30.37
C GLY A 2 -22.25 -26.28 -29.65
N ALA A 3 -21.17 -25.53 -29.95
CA ALA A 3 -19.96 -25.58 -29.12
C ALA A 3 -19.17 -24.26 -28.98
N ASP A 4 -19.74 -23.10 -29.32
CA ASP A 4 -18.99 -21.82 -29.39
C ASP A 4 -19.56 -20.68 -28.52
N ARG A 5 -20.33 -20.99 -27.46
CA ARG A 5 -20.91 -19.93 -26.59
C ARG A 5 -20.22 -19.74 -25.23
N TYR A 6 -19.24 -20.57 -24.88
CA TYR A 6 -18.56 -20.47 -23.58
C TYR A 6 -17.17 -19.82 -23.65
N SER A 7 -16.57 -19.70 -24.84
CA SER A 7 -15.28 -19.05 -25.06
C SER A 7 -15.37 -17.52 -25.08
N THR A 8 -16.57 -16.94 -25.23
CA THR A 8 -16.78 -15.47 -25.30
C THR A 8 -16.95 -14.80 -23.94
N LEU A 9 -17.01 -15.55 -22.83
CA LEU A 9 -17.20 -14.99 -21.48
C LEU A 9 -15.89 -14.77 -20.70
N LEU A 10 -14.77 -15.30 -21.19
CA LEU A 10 -13.44 -15.13 -20.56
C LEU A 10 -12.60 -14.04 -21.21
N SER A 11 -13.02 -13.52 -22.37
CA SER A 11 -12.47 -12.33 -23.00
C SER A 11 -13.28 -11.08 -22.60
N PHE A 12 -13.47 -10.89 -21.30
CA PHE A 12 -13.80 -9.57 -20.76
C PHE A 12 -12.53 -8.71 -20.86
N GLU A 13 -12.10 -8.43 -22.09
CA GLU A 13 -11.21 -7.34 -22.42
C GLU A 13 -11.93 -6.06 -22.01
N PHE A 14 -11.68 -5.66 -20.77
CA PHE A 14 -12.07 -4.38 -20.23
C PHE A 14 -11.32 -3.30 -21.01
N SER A 15 -11.92 -2.83 -22.11
CA SER A 15 -11.49 -1.66 -22.87
C SER A 15 -11.26 -0.48 -21.92
N ASP A 16 -10.06 0.11 -22.05
CA ASP A 16 -9.49 1.20 -21.25
C ASP A 16 -10.27 2.53 -21.37
N ASP A 17 -11.17 2.64 -22.36
CA ASP A 17 -11.89 3.88 -22.73
C ASP A 17 -13.04 4.30 -21.79
N ARG A 18 -13.24 3.61 -20.65
CA ARG A 18 -14.34 3.91 -19.70
C ARG A 18 -13.91 4.46 -18.34
N LEU A 19 -12.60 4.58 -18.08
CA LEU A 19 -12.13 5.17 -16.82
C LEU A 19 -12.04 6.68 -16.95
N LEU A 20 -12.86 7.37 -16.15
CA LEU A 20 -12.80 8.83 -16.03
C LEU A 20 -11.56 9.20 -15.21
N ARG A 21 -10.57 9.83 -15.86
CA ARG A 21 -9.26 10.17 -15.31
C ARG A 21 -9.15 11.69 -15.08
N ILE A 22 -8.36 12.08 -14.10
CA ILE A 22 -7.98 13.48 -13.89
C ILE A 22 -6.52 13.64 -14.28
N ASP A 23 -6.29 14.43 -15.33
CA ASP A 23 -4.96 14.85 -15.73
C ASP A 23 -4.45 15.91 -14.77
N PHE A 24 -3.37 15.60 -14.08
CA PHE A 24 -2.69 16.52 -13.17
C PHE A 24 -1.23 16.57 -13.57
N LYS A 25 -0.72 17.77 -13.84
CA LYS A 25 0.70 17.98 -14.12
C LYS A 25 1.36 18.50 -12.86
N GLU A 26 2.34 17.75 -12.32
CA GLU A 26 3.06 18.18 -11.13
C GLU A 26 3.68 19.56 -11.32
N GLN A 27 3.58 20.40 -10.29
CA GLN A 27 4.20 21.72 -10.29
C GLN A 27 5.73 21.59 -10.18
N TYR A 28 6.23 20.54 -9.52
CA TYR A 28 7.65 20.22 -9.39
C TYR A 28 7.91 18.71 -9.60
N PRO A 29 8.21 18.26 -10.83
CA PRO A 29 8.57 16.86 -11.07
C PRO A 29 9.98 16.57 -10.53
N LEU A 30 10.13 15.54 -9.71
CA LEU A 30 11.47 15.11 -9.27
C LEU A 30 12.14 14.30 -10.39
N TYR A 31 13.46 14.48 -10.56
CA TYR A 31 14.22 13.81 -11.61
C TYR A 31 14.10 12.29 -11.50
N PHE A 32 14.29 11.72 -10.30
CA PHE A 32 14.16 10.28 -10.11
C PHE A 32 12.73 9.78 -10.34
N GLU A 33 11.70 10.58 -10.03
CA GLU A 33 10.32 10.19 -10.34
C GLU A 33 10.16 10.03 -11.83
N THR A 34 10.71 10.96 -12.63
CA THR A 34 10.65 10.93 -14.10
C THR A 34 11.41 9.75 -14.72
N TYR A 35 12.59 9.43 -14.18
CA TYR A 35 13.42 8.31 -14.66
C TYR A 35 12.93 6.94 -14.18
N LEU A 36 12.46 6.86 -12.94
CA LEU A 36 11.94 5.64 -12.33
C LEU A 36 10.46 5.47 -12.58
N LYS A 37 9.77 6.36 -13.35
CA LYS A 37 8.35 6.19 -13.69
C LYS A 37 8.19 4.80 -14.29
N PRO A 38 7.68 3.81 -13.54
CA PRO A 38 7.26 2.60 -14.19
C PRO A 38 6.08 3.01 -15.07
N SER A 39 6.03 2.52 -16.31
CA SER A 39 4.81 2.71 -17.12
C SER A 39 3.62 2.30 -16.25
N GLN A 40 2.69 3.22 -15.99
CA GLN A 40 1.51 2.95 -15.19
C GLN A 40 0.77 1.75 -15.74
N THR A 41 0.67 1.64 -17.06
CA THR A 41 0.16 0.47 -17.76
C THR A 41 0.84 -0.83 -17.29
N ASN A 42 2.16 -0.83 -17.09
CA ASN A 42 2.90 -1.98 -16.56
C ASN A 42 2.66 -2.20 -15.06
N VAL A 43 2.51 -1.14 -14.25
CA VAL A 43 2.21 -1.24 -12.80
C VAL A 43 0.80 -1.77 -12.58
N VAL A 44 -0.19 -1.17 -13.23
CA VAL A 44 -1.60 -1.58 -13.16
C VAL A 44 -1.74 -2.99 -13.70
N ARG A 45 -1.08 -3.31 -14.82
CA ARG A 45 -1.04 -4.69 -15.35
C ARG A 45 -0.39 -5.65 -14.35
N PHE A 46 0.74 -5.27 -13.75
CA PHE A 46 1.39 -6.09 -12.72
C PHE A 46 0.47 -6.31 -11.52
N LEU A 47 -0.16 -5.26 -10.98
CA LEU A 47 -1.10 -5.37 -9.86
C LEU A 47 -2.32 -6.21 -10.25
N ARG A 48 -2.85 -6.06 -11.47
CA ARG A 48 -3.99 -6.83 -11.98
C ARG A 48 -3.67 -8.30 -12.27
N GLU A 49 -2.46 -8.61 -12.73
CA GLU A 49 -2.03 -10.00 -12.93
C GLU A 49 -1.62 -10.67 -11.63
N LYS A 50 -1.09 -9.89 -10.68
CA LYS A 50 -0.47 -10.40 -9.45
C LYS A 50 -1.28 -10.15 -8.18
N TRP A 51 -2.48 -9.57 -8.23
CA TRP A 51 -3.25 -9.30 -7.01
C TRP A 51 -3.53 -10.57 -6.20
N THR A 52 -3.71 -11.71 -6.87
CA THR A 52 -3.93 -13.02 -6.21
C THR A 52 -2.74 -13.46 -5.35
N TYR A 53 -1.53 -12.97 -5.63
CA TYR A 53 -0.36 -13.24 -4.78
C TYR A 53 -0.52 -12.64 -3.39
N THR A 54 -1.34 -11.59 -3.20
CA THR A 54 -1.61 -11.05 -1.85
C THR A 54 -2.34 -12.06 -0.96
N LEU A 55 -3.19 -12.92 -1.54
CA LEU A 55 -3.85 -14.00 -0.80
C LEU A 55 -2.83 -15.05 -0.35
N VAL A 56 -1.89 -15.39 -1.23
CA VAL A 56 -0.79 -16.31 -0.91
C VAL A 56 0.09 -15.71 0.19
N ILE A 57 0.46 -14.44 0.09
CA ILE A 57 1.24 -13.71 1.11
C ILE A 57 0.48 -13.68 2.44
N ALA A 58 -0.82 -13.44 2.44
CA ALA A 58 -1.65 -13.45 3.64
C ALA A 58 -1.68 -14.82 4.34
N LEU A 59 -1.87 -15.90 3.57
CA LEU A 59 -1.85 -17.26 4.10
C LEU A 59 -0.47 -17.62 4.67
N LEU A 60 0.59 -17.28 3.94
CA LEU A 60 1.97 -17.46 4.41
C LEU A 60 2.23 -16.65 5.68
N TYR A 61 1.78 -15.40 5.74
CA TYR A 61 1.91 -14.55 6.91
C TYR A 61 1.24 -15.16 8.15
N ILE A 62 0.00 -15.66 8.03
CA ILE A 62 -0.69 -16.36 9.13
C ILE A 62 0.13 -17.60 9.57
N ALA A 63 0.59 -18.41 8.62
CA ALA A 63 1.37 -19.61 8.92
C ALA A 63 2.69 -19.27 9.64
N VAL A 64 3.42 -18.26 9.16
CA VAL A 64 4.70 -17.80 9.73
C VAL A 64 4.48 -17.21 11.11
N VAL A 65 3.47 -16.35 11.32
CA VAL A 65 3.16 -15.77 12.63
C VAL A 65 2.83 -16.87 13.64
N ASN A 66 2.00 -17.84 13.27
CA ASN A 66 1.66 -18.98 14.14
C ASN A 66 2.88 -19.85 14.48
N ALA A 67 3.73 -20.13 13.50
CA ALA A 67 4.97 -20.87 13.71
C ALA A 67 5.92 -20.09 14.64
N LEU A 68 6.08 -18.79 14.41
CA LEU A 68 6.96 -17.92 15.19
C LEU A 68 6.49 -17.82 16.65
N VAL A 69 5.18 -17.66 16.88
CA VAL A 69 4.60 -17.68 18.23
C VAL A 69 4.92 -19.00 18.93
N LYS A 70 4.77 -20.15 18.24
CA LYS A 70 5.09 -21.48 18.81
C LYS A 70 6.57 -21.65 19.15
N VAL A 71 7.47 -21.14 18.30
CA VAL A 71 8.92 -21.15 18.55
C VAL A 71 9.28 -20.25 19.72
N MET A 72 8.73 -19.04 19.76
CA MET A 72 9.01 -18.05 20.81
C MET A 72 8.49 -18.48 22.19
N LYS A 73 7.50 -19.39 22.28
CA LYS A 73 7.09 -19.98 23.58
C LYS A 73 8.27 -20.61 24.34
N LYS A 74 9.25 -21.19 23.62
CA LYS A 74 10.41 -21.88 24.21
C LYS A 74 11.66 -21.00 24.37
N ARG A 75 11.66 -19.76 23.86
CA ARG A 75 12.83 -18.87 23.86
C ARG A 75 12.62 -17.66 24.77
N VAL A 76 13.68 -16.94 25.14
CA VAL A 76 13.59 -15.65 25.85
C VAL A 76 13.23 -14.52 24.87
N PRO A 77 12.60 -13.41 25.32
CA PRO A 77 12.29 -12.28 24.45
C PRO A 77 13.58 -11.60 23.96
N PHE A 78 13.60 -11.16 22.70
CA PHE A 78 14.74 -10.45 22.13
C PHE A 78 14.68 -8.94 22.41
N GLU A 79 15.82 -8.34 22.72
CA GLU A 79 15.96 -6.88 22.84
C GLU A 79 16.29 -6.23 21.49
N LEU A 80 15.25 -5.98 20.69
CA LEU A 80 15.38 -5.42 19.33
C LEU A 80 15.19 -3.90 19.28
N ARG A 81 15.49 -3.16 20.35
CA ARG A 81 15.19 -1.71 20.45
C ARG A 81 15.79 -0.90 19.30
N LYS A 82 17.09 -1.09 19.01
CA LYS A 82 17.78 -0.36 17.92
C LYS A 82 17.23 -0.72 16.54
N ALA A 83 16.96 -2.01 16.30
CA ALA A 83 16.38 -2.47 15.04
C ALA A 83 14.97 -1.89 14.83
N LEU A 84 14.15 -1.87 15.88
CA LEU A 84 12.81 -1.28 15.86
C LEU A 84 12.85 0.23 15.60
N PHE A 85 13.80 0.94 16.22
CA PHE A 85 14.00 2.37 15.98
C PHE A 85 14.34 2.66 14.51
N ILE A 86 15.31 1.94 13.95
CA ILE A 86 15.73 2.09 12.55
C ILE A 86 14.55 1.76 11.62
N TRP A 87 13.87 0.64 11.88
CA TRP A 87 12.71 0.19 11.11
C TRP A 87 11.59 1.22 11.07
N ASN A 88 11.14 1.68 12.24
CA ASN A 88 10.09 2.70 12.36
C ASN A 88 10.53 4.04 11.74
N SER A 89 11.81 4.41 11.87
CA SER A 89 12.32 5.65 11.27
C SER A 89 12.29 5.58 9.73
N ILE A 90 12.67 4.45 9.14
CA ILE A 90 12.59 4.25 7.69
C ILE A 90 11.14 4.34 7.22
N LEU A 91 10.21 3.65 7.89
CA LEU A 91 8.79 3.69 7.53
C LEU A 91 8.18 5.09 7.70
N ALA A 92 8.58 5.83 8.75
CA ALA A 92 8.13 7.21 8.96
C ALA A 92 8.61 8.15 7.84
N VAL A 93 9.88 8.07 7.47
CA VAL A 93 10.47 8.90 6.42
C VAL A 93 9.85 8.59 5.06
N LEU A 94 9.75 7.31 4.69
CA LEU A 94 9.12 6.91 3.43
C LEU A 94 7.63 7.31 3.37
N SER A 95 6.92 7.20 4.49
CA SER A 95 5.53 7.63 4.57
C SER A 95 5.39 9.16 4.46
N LEU A 96 6.31 9.93 5.04
CA LEU A 96 6.33 11.39 4.95
C LEU A 96 6.58 11.86 3.51
N PHE A 97 7.55 11.26 2.82
CA PHE A 97 7.79 11.57 1.40
C PHE A 97 6.57 11.22 0.54
N GLY A 98 5.97 10.04 0.75
CA GLY A 98 4.72 9.66 0.08
C GLY A 98 3.59 10.64 0.37
N PHE A 99 3.42 11.07 1.61
CA PHE A 99 2.42 12.06 1.99
C PHE A 99 2.64 13.39 1.28
N VAL A 100 3.84 13.97 1.34
CA VAL A 100 4.13 15.28 0.73
C VAL A 100 3.86 15.26 -0.78
N ARG A 101 4.23 14.18 -1.47
CA ARG A 101 4.03 14.05 -2.91
C ARG A 101 2.57 13.80 -3.30
N THR A 102 1.88 12.90 -2.59
CA THR A 102 0.44 12.66 -2.84
C THR A 102 -0.45 13.84 -2.42
N ASN A 103 0.00 14.65 -1.46
CA ASN A 103 -0.73 15.83 -1.00
C ASN A 103 -0.83 16.94 -2.05
N GLU A 104 0.18 17.11 -2.90
CA GLU A 104 0.16 18.08 -4.00
C GLU A 104 -0.99 17.80 -4.98
N GLU A 105 -1.08 16.55 -5.45
CA GLU A 105 -2.17 16.10 -6.34
C GLU A 105 -3.52 16.18 -5.64
N PHE A 106 -3.59 15.71 -4.39
CA PHE A 106 -4.84 15.66 -3.64
C PHE A 106 -5.47 17.04 -3.44
N ILE A 107 -4.68 18.03 -3.02
CA ILE A 107 -5.16 19.41 -2.84
C ILE A 107 -5.56 20.01 -4.18
N TYR A 108 -4.77 19.80 -5.24
CA TYR A 108 -5.10 20.30 -6.57
C TYR A 108 -6.45 19.78 -7.05
N VAL A 109 -6.67 18.46 -6.97
CA VAL A 109 -7.90 17.81 -7.40
C VAL A 109 -9.09 18.29 -6.59
N LEU A 110 -8.94 18.41 -5.27
CA LEU A 110 -10.02 18.88 -4.41
C LEU A 110 -10.38 20.35 -4.69
N ALA A 111 -9.39 21.21 -4.92
CA ALA A 111 -9.60 22.63 -5.17
C ALA A 111 -10.18 22.94 -6.56
N HIS A 112 -9.75 22.22 -7.61
CA HIS A 112 -10.13 22.54 -9.00
C HIS A 112 -11.26 21.68 -9.55
N HIS A 113 -11.41 20.43 -9.10
CA HIS A 113 -12.39 19.48 -9.62
C HIS A 113 -13.52 19.13 -8.64
N GLY A 114 -13.38 19.54 -7.37
CA GLY A 114 -14.38 19.34 -6.33
C GLY A 114 -14.41 17.91 -5.76
N TYR A 115 -15.24 17.71 -4.74
CA TYR A 115 -15.29 16.46 -3.97
C TYR A 115 -15.75 15.25 -4.79
N TYR A 116 -16.78 15.40 -5.63
CA TYR A 116 -17.31 14.27 -6.41
C TYR A 116 -16.24 13.67 -7.33
N LYS A 117 -15.51 14.54 -8.04
CA LYS A 117 -14.45 14.08 -8.96
C LYS A 117 -13.24 13.52 -8.21
N SER A 118 -12.92 14.05 -7.02
CA SER A 118 -11.79 13.52 -6.22
C SER A 118 -12.00 12.08 -5.73
N VAL A 119 -13.25 11.66 -5.55
CA VAL A 119 -13.63 10.31 -5.10
C VAL A 119 -13.93 9.37 -6.26
N CYS A 120 -14.64 9.85 -7.30
CA CYS A 120 -15.13 8.98 -8.37
C CYS A 120 -14.15 8.79 -9.53
N TYR A 121 -13.19 9.71 -9.72
CA TYR A 121 -12.28 9.68 -10.87
C TYR A 121 -10.91 9.17 -10.41
N THR A 122 -10.28 8.33 -11.23
CA THR A 122 -8.93 7.85 -10.97
C THR A 122 -7.86 8.88 -11.36
N TYR A 123 -6.62 8.69 -10.93
CA TYR A 123 -5.48 9.53 -11.32
C TYR A 123 -4.96 9.10 -12.70
N ALA A 124 -4.41 10.05 -13.47
CA ALA A 124 -3.88 9.79 -14.80
C ALA A 124 -2.54 9.02 -14.79
N GLU A 125 -2.27 8.32 -15.89
CA GLU A 125 -1.14 7.39 -16.05
C GLU A 125 0.24 8.06 -16.00
N GLU A 126 0.34 9.37 -16.18
CA GLU A 126 1.61 10.08 -16.22
C GLU A 126 1.97 10.79 -14.91
N ASN A 127 1.11 10.69 -13.89
CA ASN A 127 1.27 11.45 -12.65
C ASN A 127 2.23 10.73 -11.68
N ALA A 128 3.00 11.48 -10.89
CA ALA A 128 3.83 10.98 -9.81
C ALA A 128 3.04 10.14 -8.79
N MET A 129 1.74 10.42 -8.62
CA MET A 129 0.84 9.65 -7.74
C MET A 129 0.90 8.14 -8.02
N SER A 130 0.99 7.77 -9.29
CA SER A 130 1.14 6.41 -9.76
C SER A 130 2.34 5.66 -9.20
N PHE A 131 3.48 6.32 -9.17
CA PHE A 131 4.71 5.79 -8.60
C PHE A 131 4.57 5.64 -7.08
N TRP A 132 4.04 6.67 -6.42
CA TRP A 132 3.83 6.66 -4.97
C TRP A 132 2.77 5.64 -4.53
N ALA A 133 1.76 5.34 -5.36
CA ALA A 133 0.82 4.26 -5.13
C ALA A 133 1.49 2.87 -5.18
N MET A 134 2.50 2.68 -6.04
CA MET A 134 3.29 1.45 -6.06
C MET A 134 4.17 1.32 -4.82
N ILE A 135 4.85 2.41 -4.42
CA ILE A 135 5.60 2.45 -3.16
C ILE A 135 4.68 2.18 -1.97
N PHE A 136 3.47 2.71 -1.98
CA PHE A 136 2.46 2.44 -0.96
C PHE A 136 2.13 0.95 -0.85
N ALA A 137 1.90 0.26 -1.98
CA ALA A 137 1.66 -1.18 -1.98
C ALA A 137 2.86 -1.97 -1.41
N ILE A 138 4.09 -1.57 -1.76
CA ILE A 138 5.31 -2.19 -1.23
C ILE A 138 5.42 -1.96 0.29
N LEU A 139 5.12 -0.75 0.77
CA LEU A 139 5.13 -0.44 2.20
C LEU A 139 4.16 -1.33 2.97
N LYS A 140 2.96 -1.62 2.44
CA LYS A 140 2.01 -2.55 3.11
C LYS A 140 2.57 -3.96 3.28
N VAL A 141 3.39 -4.44 2.35
CA VAL A 141 4.10 -5.71 2.50
C VAL A 141 5.18 -5.59 3.57
N CYS A 142 5.93 -4.49 3.59
CA CYS A 142 6.93 -4.23 4.62
C CYS A 142 6.29 -4.19 6.03
N GLU A 143 5.12 -3.55 6.19
CA GLU A 143 4.39 -3.44 7.47
C GLU A 143 4.05 -4.78 8.12
N LEU A 144 3.96 -5.88 7.35
CA LEU A 144 3.85 -7.23 7.92
C LEU A 144 5.01 -7.56 8.88
N GLY A 145 6.17 -6.93 8.67
CA GLY A 145 7.34 -6.99 9.53
C GLY A 145 7.08 -6.52 10.97
N ASP A 146 6.16 -5.59 11.18
CA ASP A 146 5.82 -5.07 12.53
C ASP A 146 5.34 -6.19 13.44
N THR A 147 4.52 -7.10 12.89
CA THR A 147 4.04 -8.27 13.62
C THR A 147 5.18 -9.21 14.02
N PHE A 148 6.19 -9.39 13.17
CA PHE A 148 7.36 -10.20 13.52
C PHE A 148 8.12 -9.59 14.70
N PHE A 149 8.32 -8.27 14.72
CA PHE A 149 8.96 -7.60 15.85
C PHE A 149 8.15 -7.74 17.15
N ILE A 150 6.82 -7.65 17.09
CA ILE A 150 5.93 -7.83 18.26
C ILE A 150 6.09 -9.25 18.83
N VAL A 151 6.04 -10.27 17.97
CA VAL A 151 6.15 -11.67 18.38
C VAL A 151 7.55 -12.00 18.94
N LEU A 152 8.61 -11.49 18.30
CA LEU A 152 10.00 -11.68 18.76
C LEU A 152 10.27 -11.04 20.13
N ARG A 153 9.54 -9.97 20.47
CA ARG A 153 9.60 -9.31 21.78
C ARG A 153 8.63 -9.92 22.82
N LYS A 154 7.89 -10.96 22.45
CA LYS A 154 6.82 -11.56 23.27
C LYS A 154 5.78 -10.55 23.77
N ARG A 155 5.48 -9.53 22.98
CA ARG A 155 4.37 -8.62 23.29
C ARG A 155 3.04 -9.26 22.86
N PRO A 156 1.93 -8.98 23.56
CA PRO A 156 0.63 -9.56 23.21
C PRO A 156 0.22 -9.09 21.82
N LEU A 157 0.05 -10.04 20.90
CA LEU A 157 -0.46 -9.76 19.57
C LEU A 157 -1.99 -9.65 19.63
N ILE A 158 -2.52 -8.44 19.47
CA ILE A 158 -3.96 -8.19 19.44
C ILE A 158 -4.56 -8.65 18.10
N PHE A 159 -5.79 -9.19 18.13
CA PHE A 159 -6.52 -9.64 16.94
C PHE A 159 -6.58 -8.57 15.85
N LEU A 160 -6.91 -7.34 16.26
CA LEU A 160 -7.07 -6.21 15.36
C LEU A 160 -5.81 -5.95 14.53
N HIS A 161 -4.61 -6.10 15.09
CA HIS A 161 -3.37 -5.73 14.41
C HIS A 161 -3.09 -6.63 13.20
N TYR A 162 -2.97 -7.94 13.40
CA TYR A 162 -2.63 -8.84 12.30
C TYR A 162 -3.79 -8.97 11.29
N TYR A 163 -5.04 -8.90 11.74
CA TYR A 163 -6.21 -8.89 10.85
C TYR A 163 -6.23 -7.63 9.97
N HIS A 164 -5.99 -6.46 10.58
CA HIS A 164 -5.90 -5.19 9.85
C HIS A 164 -4.79 -5.25 8.79
N HIS A 165 -3.58 -5.68 9.14
CA HIS A 165 -2.45 -5.75 8.19
C HIS A 165 -2.71 -6.66 6.98
N ILE A 166 -3.37 -7.81 7.18
CA ILE A 166 -3.79 -8.69 6.09
C ILE A 166 -4.81 -7.99 5.19
N PHE A 167 -5.85 -7.40 5.79
CA PHE A 167 -6.95 -6.82 5.04
C PHE A 167 -6.51 -5.60 4.23
N VAL A 168 -5.74 -4.69 4.82
CA VAL A 168 -5.25 -3.50 4.12
C VAL A 168 -4.29 -3.85 3.00
N LEU A 169 -3.50 -4.93 3.13
CA LEU A 169 -2.63 -5.41 2.05
C LEU A 169 -3.45 -5.88 0.84
N ILE A 170 -4.42 -6.75 1.06
CA ILE A 170 -5.29 -7.27 0.00
C ILE A 170 -6.08 -6.12 -0.65
N TYR A 171 -6.69 -5.28 0.18
CA TYR A 171 -7.47 -4.14 -0.28
C TYR A 171 -6.64 -3.19 -1.14
N THR A 172 -5.42 -2.84 -0.72
CA THR A 172 -4.56 -1.90 -1.46
C THR A 172 -4.22 -2.40 -2.86
N VAL A 173 -3.81 -3.66 -2.99
CA VAL A 173 -3.42 -4.23 -4.29
C VAL A 173 -4.63 -4.45 -5.18
N HIS A 174 -5.76 -4.86 -4.60
CA HIS A 174 -7.02 -5.02 -5.34
C HIS A 174 -7.57 -3.67 -5.83
N ALA A 175 -7.60 -2.65 -4.97
CA ALA A 175 -8.02 -1.30 -5.34
C ALA A 175 -7.09 -0.68 -6.42
N GLY A 176 -5.79 -0.98 -6.36
CA GLY A 176 -4.83 -0.61 -7.39
C GLY A 176 -5.01 -1.36 -8.72
N ALA A 177 -5.46 -2.63 -8.71
CA ALA A 177 -5.77 -3.39 -9.91
C ALA A 177 -7.05 -2.89 -10.63
N GLU A 178 -8.04 -2.49 -9.83
CA GLU A 178 -9.33 -1.95 -10.29
C GLU A 178 -9.30 -0.45 -10.58
N GLN A 179 -8.21 0.25 -10.24
CA GLN A 179 -8.06 1.70 -10.43
C GLN A 179 -9.23 2.50 -9.83
N THR A 180 -9.63 2.14 -8.61
CA THR A 180 -10.74 2.81 -7.93
C THR A 180 -10.37 4.24 -7.56
N GLY A 181 -11.18 5.25 -7.92
CA GLY A 181 -10.93 6.65 -7.56
C GLY A 181 -10.85 6.89 -6.04
N THR A 182 -11.55 6.08 -5.25
CA THR A 182 -11.50 6.08 -3.78
C THR A 182 -10.11 5.73 -3.22
N ALA A 183 -9.27 5.04 -4.00
CA ALA A 183 -7.91 4.69 -3.58
C ALA A 183 -7.05 5.93 -3.31
N ARG A 184 -7.29 7.05 -4.02
CA ARG A 184 -6.56 8.31 -3.80
C ARG A 184 -6.70 8.80 -2.34
N TRP A 185 -7.93 8.88 -1.86
CA TRP A 185 -8.24 9.29 -0.48
C TRP A 185 -7.65 8.32 0.54
N PHE A 186 -7.76 7.02 0.27
CA PHE A 186 -7.22 5.98 1.14
C PHE A 186 -5.70 6.10 1.27
N ILE A 187 -4.97 6.24 0.15
CA ILE A 187 -3.51 6.38 0.15
C ILE A 187 -3.07 7.64 0.88
N TRP A 188 -3.69 8.80 0.59
CA TRP A 188 -3.33 10.08 1.20
C TRP A 188 -3.50 10.07 2.73
N MET A 189 -4.68 9.65 3.22
CA MET A 189 -4.95 9.58 4.66
C MET A 189 -4.03 8.56 5.35
N ASN A 190 -3.80 7.42 4.71
CA ASN A 190 -2.99 6.36 5.27
C ASN A 190 -1.52 6.79 5.40
N TYR A 191 -0.97 7.49 4.40
CA TYR A 191 0.36 8.07 4.49
C TYR A 191 0.48 9.07 5.65
N LEU A 192 -0.49 9.98 5.80
CA LEU A 192 -0.52 10.93 6.90
C LEU A 192 -0.48 10.24 8.27
N VAL A 193 -1.37 9.27 8.48
CA VAL A 193 -1.46 8.55 9.76
C VAL A 193 -0.20 7.73 10.01
N HIS A 194 0.37 7.04 9.01
CA HIS A 194 1.58 6.25 9.19
C HIS A 194 2.80 7.11 9.47
N THR A 195 2.92 8.29 8.86
CA THR A 195 3.96 9.26 9.22
C THR A 195 3.89 9.60 10.70
N LEU A 196 2.71 9.95 11.23
CA LEU A 196 2.55 10.30 12.65
C LEU A 196 2.79 9.09 13.57
N MET A 197 2.19 7.94 13.24
CA MET A 197 2.25 6.71 14.02
C MET A 197 3.69 6.17 14.13
N TYR A 198 4.39 6.03 13.00
CA TYR A 198 5.76 5.51 13.01
C TYR A 198 6.76 6.49 13.61
N THR A 199 6.54 7.80 13.45
CA THR A 199 7.32 8.82 14.17
C THR A 199 7.16 8.64 15.68
N TYR A 200 5.92 8.47 16.16
CA TYR A 200 5.65 8.17 17.57
C TYR A 200 6.30 6.84 18.03
N TYR A 201 6.26 5.79 17.20
CA TYR A 201 6.92 4.51 17.52
C TYR A 201 8.45 4.59 17.52
N ALA A 202 9.04 5.41 16.65
CA ALA A 202 10.48 5.69 16.68
C ALA A 202 10.85 6.38 18.00
N PHE A 203 10.17 7.46 18.38
CA PHE A 203 10.46 8.17 19.64
C PHE A 203 10.25 7.30 20.89
N THR A 204 9.16 6.54 20.95
CA THR A 204 8.89 5.64 22.08
C THR A 204 9.88 4.48 22.16
N SER A 205 10.50 4.07 21.05
CA SER A 205 11.55 3.04 21.06
C SER A 205 12.89 3.51 21.63
N THR A 206 13.12 4.83 21.64
CA THR A 206 14.27 5.49 22.27
C THR A 206 14.05 5.77 23.77
N GLY A 207 12.79 5.81 24.21
CA GLY A 207 12.41 5.90 25.62
C GLY A 207 12.86 4.66 26.40
N ARG A 208 13.42 4.88 27.60
CA ARG A 208 13.91 3.81 28.48
C ARG A 208 12.78 2.91 28.97
#